data_AF-A0ABD5S4E9-F1
#
_entry.id   AF-A0ABD5S4E9-F1
#
_cell.length_a   1.000
_cell.length_b   1.000
_cell.length_c   1.000
_cell.angle_alpha   90.00
_cell.angle_beta   90.00
_cell.angle_gamma   90.00
#
_symmetry.space_group_name_H-M   'P 1'
#
loop_
_entity.id
_entity.type
_entity.pdbx_description
1 polymer ?
#
loop_
_entity_poly.entity_id
_entity_poly.type
_entity_poly.pdbx_seq_one_letter_code
_entity_poly.pdbx_strand_id
1 'polypeptide(L)'
;MVTFLAGGTGTPKLLDGALSTFGPGAVTVVGNTGDDVELGGVLVCPDLDTVLFYGGGGLDRERWWGIADDTTETNAELHRLADAAGL
;
A
#
# COMPACT_ATOMS: atom_id res chain seq x y z
N MET A 1 -9.13 -19.99 -11.90
CA MET A 1 -9.00 -19.17 -10.69
C MET A 1 -7.60 -19.36 -10.15
N VAL A 2 -6.85 -18.29 -9.95
CA VAL A 2 -5.46 -18.30 -9.46
C VAL A 2 -5.39 -17.44 -8.19
N THR A 3 -4.65 -17.92 -7.19
CA THR A 3 -4.48 -17.23 -5.91
C THR A 3 -3.04 -16.77 -5.74
N PHE A 4 -2.86 -15.50 -5.39
CA PHE A 4 -1.57 -14.91 -5.03
C PHE A 4 -1.54 -14.63 -3.53
N LEU A 5 -0.41 -14.95 -2.90
CA LEU A 5 -0.10 -14.47 -1.56
C LEU A 5 0.62 -13.12 -1.71
N ALA A 6 0.09 -12.09 -1.07
CA ALA A 6 0.63 -10.74 -1.16
C ALA A 6 1.41 -10.34 0.09
N GLY A 7 2.57 -9.72 -0.14
CA GLY A 7 3.39 -9.15 0.91
C GLY A 7 4.47 -8.24 0.32
N GLY A 8 4.64 -7.07 0.92
CA GLY A 8 5.54 -6.02 0.48
C GLY A 8 5.30 -5.53 -0.95
N THR A 9 6.33 -4.88 -1.50
CA THR A 9 6.27 -4.24 -2.83
C THR A 9 6.45 -5.21 -4.00
N GLY A 10 6.75 -6.48 -3.75
CA GLY A 10 6.96 -7.49 -4.78
C GLY A 10 5.66 -7.97 -5.42
N THR A 11 4.60 -8.13 -4.64
CA THR A 11 3.32 -8.63 -5.13
C THR A 11 2.61 -7.72 -6.13
N PRO A 12 2.48 -6.39 -5.93
CA PRO A 12 1.87 -5.53 -6.95
C PRO A 12 2.62 -5.60 -8.29
N LYS A 13 3.96 -5.80 -8.28
CA LYS A 13 4.75 -6.00 -9.51
C LYS A 13 4.41 -7.31 -10.22
N LEU A 14 4.25 -8.39 -9.44
CA LEU A 14 3.84 -9.68 -9.98
C LEU A 14 2.41 -9.62 -10.54
N LEU A 15 1.49 -8.96 -9.82
CA LEU A 15 0.12 -8.76 -10.25
C LEU A 15 0.05 -7.94 -11.55
N ASP A 16 0.94 -6.96 -11.72
CA ASP A 16 1.05 -6.17 -12.95
C ASP A 16 1.33 -7.01 -14.20
N GLY A 17 2.22 -8.00 -14.09
CA GLY A 17 2.39 -8.99 -15.14
C GLY A 17 1.21 -9.96 -15.24
N ALA A 18 0.72 -10.45 -14.11
CA ALA A 18 -0.27 -11.52 -14.06
C ALA A 18 -1.62 -11.11 -14.66
N LEU A 19 -2.04 -9.86 -14.50
CA LEU A 19 -3.32 -9.36 -15.04
C LEU A 19 -3.36 -9.29 -16.57
N SER A 20 -2.21 -9.35 -17.25
CA SER A 20 -2.16 -9.53 -18.71
C SER A 20 -2.57 -10.95 -19.16
N THR A 21 -2.45 -11.94 -18.25
CA THR A 21 -2.71 -13.36 -18.51
C THR A 21 -4.02 -13.82 -17.90
N PHE A 22 -4.34 -13.36 -16.69
CA PHE A 22 -5.54 -13.69 -15.97
C PHE A 22 -6.45 -12.46 -15.88
N GLY A 23 -7.69 -12.58 -16.33
CA GLY A 23 -8.67 -11.52 -16.12
C GLY A 23 -8.88 -11.22 -14.63
N PRO A 24 -9.20 -9.97 -14.22
CA PRO A 24 -9.31 -9.59 -12.81
C PRO A 24 -10.25 -10.47 -11.99
N GLY A 25 -11.40 -10.88 -12.55
CA GLY A 25 -12.35 -11.78 -11.87
C GLY A 25 -11.88 -13.22 -11.68
N ALA A 26 -10.73 -13.60 -12.25
CA ALA A 26 -10.12 -14.91 -12.09
C ALA A 26 -8.96 -14.92 -11.08
N VAL A 27 -8.62 -13.76 -10.51
CA VAL A 27 -7.52 -13.57 -9.57
C VAL A 27 -8.07 -13.37 -8.15
N THR A 28 -7.50 -14.09 -7.20
CA THR A 28 -7.72 -13.87 -5.77
C THR A 28 -6.39 -13.49 -5.12
N VAL A 29 -6.40 -12.51 -4.24
CA VAL A 29 -5.22 -12.09 -3.48
C VAL A 29 -5.48 -12.30 -1.99
N VAL A 30 -4.54 -12.95 -1.31
CA VAL A 30 -4.53 -13.09 0.14
C VAL A 30 -3.38 -12.24 0.67
N GLY A 31 -3.71 -11.13 1.33
CA GLY A 31 -2.71 -10.18 1.83
C GLY A 31 -2.11 -10.59 3.17
N ASN A 32 -0.83 -10.25 3.35
CA ASN A 32 -0.15 -10.23 4.63
C ASN A 32 -0.74 -9.14 5.53
N THR A 33 -0.90 -9.47 6.81
CA THR A 33 -1.34 -8.55 7.87
C THR A 33 -0.33 -8.48 9.02
N GLY A 34 0.87 -9.06 8.84
CA GLY A 34 1.92 -9.07 9.86
C GLY A 34 2.54 -7.70 10.12
N ASP A 35 2.38 -6.78 9.16
CA ASP A 35 2.91 -5.42 9.20
C ASP A 35 1.80 -4.38 9.50
N ASP A 36 0.58 -4.85 9.81
CA ASP A 36 -0.53 -3.97 10.17
C ASP A 36 -0.23 -3.27 11.50
N VAL A 37 -0.54 -1.97 11.58
CA VAL A 37 -0.17 -1.13 12.72
C VAL A 37 -1.21 -0.05 12.97
N GLU A 38 -1.48 0.25 14.25
CA GLU A 38 -2.20 1.46 14.62
C GLU A 38 -1.23 2.64 14.70
N LEU A 39 -1.43 3.64 13.85
CA LEU A 39 -0.63 4.87 13.81
C LEU A 39 -1.59 6.06 13.90
N GLY A 40 -1.40 6.95 14.87
CA GLY A 40 -2.26 8.14 15.01
C GLY A 40 -3.75 7.84 15.25
N GLY A 41 -4.08 6.66 15.81
CA GLY A 41 -5.46 6.24 16.05
C GLY A 41 -6.18 5.67 14.81
N VAL A 42 -5.47 5.44 13.72
CA VAL A 42 -5.97 4.74 12.53
C VAL A 42 -5.18 3.46 12.27
N LEU A 43 -5.88 2.41 11.82
CA LEU A 43 -5.26 1.16 11.39
C LEU A 43 -4.70 1.34 9.98
N VAL A 44 -3.42 1.02 9.82
CA VAL A 44 -2.70 1.03 8.54
C VAL A 44 -2.37 -0.41 8.17
N CYS A 45 -2.76 -0.83 6.96
CA CYS A 45 -2.61 -2.20 6.47
C CYS A 45 -1.76 -2.19 5.19
N PRO A 46 -0.43 -1.99 5.29
CA PRO A 46 0.40 -1.52 4.17
C PRO A 46 0.37 -2.44 2.93
N ASP A 47 0.31 -3.75 3.12
CA ASP A 47 0.30 -4.71 2.02
C ASP A 47 -1.08 -4.82 1.35
N LEU A 48 -2.16 -4.75 2.12
CA LEU A 48 -3.52 -4.69 1.58
C LEU A 48 -3.75 -3.37 0.85
N ASP A 49 -3.33 -2.25 1.44
CA ASP A 49 -3.43 -0.91 0.85
C ASP A 49 -2.67 -0.84 -0.47
N THR A 50 -1.47 -1.41 -0.54
CA THR A 50 -0.69 -1.47 -1.78
C THR A 50 -1.42 -2.24 -2.88
N VAL A 51 -2.06 -3.37 -2.58
CA VAL A 51 -2.88 -4.12 -3.55
C VAL A 51 -4.12 -3.33 -3.96
N LEU A 52 -4.77 -2.63 -3.01
CA LEU A 52 -5.93 -1.79 -3.27
C LEU A 52 -5.59 -0.60 -4.16
N PHE A 53 -4.53 0.15 -3.85
CA PHE A 53 -4.05 1.27 -4.66
C PHE A 53 -3.66 0.81 -6.06
N TYR A 54 -3.03 -0.37 -6.18
CA TYR A 54 -2.72 -0.97 -7.48
C TYR A 54 -3.99 -1.24 -8.28
N GLY A 55 -4.95 -1.97 -7.70
CA GLY A 55 -6.21 -2.31 -8.35
C GLY A 55 -7.09 -1.11 -8.68
N GLY A 56 -6.99 -0.04 -7.88
CA GLY A 56 -7.66 1.24 -8.10
C GLY A 56 -6.95 2.17 -9.08
N GLY A 57 -5.77 1.79 -9.60
CA GLY A 57 -4.96 2.62 -10.50
C GLY A 57 -4.32 3.84 -9.84
N GLY A 58 -4.28 3.90 -8.52
CA GLY A 58 -3.75 5.02 -7.73
C GLY A 58 -2.40 4.76 -7.09
N LEU A 59 -1.77 3.59 -7.29
CA LEU A 59 -0.48 3.26 -6.68
C LEU A 59 0.65 4.16 -7.22
N ASP A 60 1.49 4.69 -6.32
CA ASP A 60 2.80 5.22 -6.69
C ASP A 60 3.71 4.09 -7.22
N ARG A 61 3.98 4.09 -8.53
CA ARG A 61 4.82 3.08 -9.20
C ARG A 61 6.32 3.35 -9.16
N GLU A 62 6.75 4.51 -8.66
CA GLU A 62 8.16 4.77 -8.36
C GLU A 62 8.53 4.04 -7.07
N ARG A 63 7.71 4.20 -6.03
CA ARG A 63 7.94 3.61 -4.69
C ARG A 63 7.37 2.22 -4.52
N TRP A 64 6.30 1.90 -5.26
CA TRP A 64 5.48 0.67 -5.12
C TRP A 64 4.73 0.55 -3.80
N TRP A 65 4.44 1.67 -3.15
CA TRP A 65 3.55 1.81 -2.00
C TRP A 65 3.06 3.26 -1.91
N GLY A 66 1.91 3.48 -1.26
CA GLY A 66 1.28 4.80 -1.18
C GLY A 66 0.55 5.19 -2.48
N ILE A 67 -0.10 6.36 -2.43
CA ILE A 67 -0.89 6.90 -3.53
C ILE A 67 -0.01 7.79 -4.41
N ALA A 68 -0.14 7.67 -5.74
CA ALA A 68 0.57 8.49 -6.70
C ALA A 68 0.24 9.97 -6.52
N ASP A 69 1.26 10.82 -6.56
CA ASP A 69 1.17 12.27 -6.35
C ASP A 69 0.60 12.70 -4.98
N ASP A 70 0.55 11.78 -4.01
CA ASP A 70 0.11 12.09 -2.65
C ASP A 70 1.15 12.95 -1.92
N THR A 71 0.64 13.76 -1.01
CA THR A 71 1.44 14.68 -0.23
C THR A 71 1.62 14.17 1.20
N THR A 72 2.45 14.84 2.00
CA THR A 72 2.78 14.40 3.37
C THR A 72 2.69 15.52 4.39
N GLU A 73 1.86 16.56 4.14
CA GLU A 73 1.77 17.77 4.97
C GLU A 73 1.42 17.44 6.42
N THR A 74 0.47 16.55 6.66
CA THR A 74 0.11 16.15 8.04
C THR A 74 1.31 15.55 8.76
N ASN A 75 2.06 14.65 8.11
CA ASN A 75 3.25 14.05 8.71
C ASN A 75 4.34 15.10 8.97
N ALA A 76 4.56 16.01 8.01
CA ALA A 76 5.52 17.10 8.16
C ALA A 76 5.15 18.05 9.31
N GLU A 77 3.87 18.38 9.47
CA GLU A 77 3.39 19.24 10.56
C GLU A 77 3.49 18.55 11.92
N LEU A 78 3.23 17.24 12.00
CA LEU A 78 3.45 16.46 13.22
C LEU A 78 4.91 16.50 13.66
N HIS A 79 5.86 16.32 12.73
CA HIS A 79 7.29 16.44 13.03
C HIS A 79 7.65 17.85 13.49
N ARG A 80 7.16 18.90 12.79
CA ARG A 80 7.42 20.29 13.17
C ARG A 80 6.91 20.63 14.57
N LEU A 81 5.74 20.12 14.95
CA LEU A 81 5.17 20.30 16.30
C LEU A 81 5.95 19.53 17.37
N ALA A 82 6.39 18.31 17.07
CA ALA A 82 7.23 17.51 17.96
C ALA A 82 8.58 18.22 18.24
N ASP A 83 9.25 18.71 17.20
CA ASP A 83 10.49 19.48 17.31
C ASP A 83 10.29 20.74 18.18
N ALA A 84 9.19 21.48 17.95
CA ALA A 84 8.87 22.67 18.73
C ALA A 84 8.56 22.35 20.21
N ALA A 85 8.11 21.13 20.50
CA ALA A 85 7.87 20.64 21.85
C ALA A 85 9.11 20.00 22.51
N GLY A 86 10.20 19.79 21.74
CA GLY A 86 11.42 19.13 22.22
C GLY A 86 11.26 17.62 22.45
N LEU A 87 10.42 16.97 21.65
CA LEU A 87 10.21 15.52 21.64
C LEU A 87 11.13 14.80 20.65
#